data_AF-A0A2N6NPI9-F1
#
_entry.id   AF-A0A2N6NPI9-F1
#
_cell.length_a   1.000
_cell.length_b   1.000
_cell.length_c   1.000
_cell.angle_alpha   90.00
_cell.angle_beta   90.00
_cell.angle_gamma   90.00
#
_symmetry.space_group_name_H-M   'P 1'
#
loop_
_entity.id
_entity.type
_entity.pdbx_description
1 polymer ?
#
loop_
_entity_poly.entity_id
_entity_poly.type
_entity_poly.pdbx_seq_one_letter_code
_entity_poly.pdbx_strand_id
1 'polypeptide(L)'
;MGPHLENTNKKKSRAASSTAILIDDDGSDGPQDARVAANDSTYVRSYSRALLFNSASFILPALYSTLSKLWVARIDASLVSTTDTYTYIGVVVEIINEGLPRAAWVIIGDKASRSLAQRLALTHTLILTQAALGFVMSIAFAAAAPAFAKSFVPGQIRTVSVSYIRITAFTALSSTVEVAVSSATRALDRPDVPFIISSAKFAINIVLDLLIVSPFHVGNHTPSVLHQAAILLSCNLVSALAGTVYFLWRNSLVASRIHNFGHKSSRPTPRLLLVLARPGLFTFIESAIRNVLYLWLVANIVSMGSTYATAWGVFNTIRWGLIMVPVQALEQTSLTFTGHMWGAFRNSIGTSTLQPVVDIRTALSIMRPAGASLVIALVFEVPVDDVAYYRLVLYLLCNVHANGYGSPRNKTALVSMAEFSE
;
A
#
# COMPACT_ATOMS: atom_id res chain seq x y z
N MET A 1 -59.05 50.34 13.11
CA MET A 1 -58.12 49.45 12.38
C MET A 1 -56.89 50.27 12.08
N GLY A 2 -55.91 50.23 12.98
CA GLY A 2 -54.67 51.01 12.91
C GLY A 2 -53.46 50.09 13.13
N PRO A 3 -52.24 50.62 13.03
CA PRO A 3 -51.28 50.32 11.96
C PRO A 3 -49.97 49.71 12.49
N HIS A 4 -48.88 49.75 11.69
CA HIS A 4 -47.45 49.60 12.09
C HIS A 4 -46.92 48.15 12.29
N LEU A 5 -45.64 47.78 12.16
CA LEU A 5 -44.32 48.33 11.73
C LEU A 5 -43.41 47.09 11.55
N GLU A 6 -42.56 47.02 10.51
CA GLU A 6 -41.10 47.15 10.59
C GLU A 6 -40.28 46.07 11.37
N ASN A 7 -39.36 45.48 10.61
CA ASN A 7 -37.95 45.21 10.91
C ASN A 7 -37.44 44.08 11.84
N THR A 8 -36.41 43.42 11.27
CA THR A 8 -35.24 42.76 11.88
C THR A 8 -35.40 41.43 12.64
N ASN A 9 -34.89 40.35 12.03
CA ASN A 9 -33.66 39.77 12.58
C ASN A 9 -32.87 38.95 11.55
N LYS A 10 -31.69 39.48 11.20
CA LYS A 10 -30.57 38.73 10.62
C LYS A 10 -30.16 37.65 11.62
N LYS A 11 -30.38 36.38 11.29
CA LYS A 11 -29.55 35.29 11.83
C LYS A 11 -28.87 34.56 10.68
N LYS A 12 -27.64 35.02 10.43
CA LYS A 12 -26.60 34.34 9.65
C LYS A 12 -26.35 32.99 10.33
N SER A 13 -27.00 31.92 9.88
CA SER A 13 -26.61 30.54 10.23
C SER A 13 -25.93 29.92 9.02
N ARG A 14 -24.60 29.95 9.08
CA ARG A 14 -23.69 29.26 8.20
C ARG A 14 -23.76 27.78 8.60
N ALA A 15 -24.48 26.95 7.83
CA ALA A 15 -24.56 25.52 8.09
C ALA A 15 -24.52 24.70 6.79
N ALA A 16 -23.40 23.98 6.63
CA ALA A 16 -23.26 22.68 6.00
C ALA A 16 -23.70 22.50 4.54
N SER A 17 -22.77 22.86 3.65
CA SER A 17 -22.59 22.19 2.36
C SER A 17 -22.27 20.71 2.58
N SER A 18 -23.24 19.82 2.35
CA SER A 18 -23.04 18.42 1.93
C SER A 18 -24.42 17.79 1.71
N THR A 19 -25.01 18.03 0.54
CA THR A 19 -26.20 17.29 0.10
C THR A 19 -25.78 16.32 -1.00
N ALA A 20 -26.13 15.07 -0.74
CA ALA A 20 -25.93 13.90 -1.55
C ALA A 20 -26.30 14.10 -3.03
N ILE A 21 -25.43 13.62 -3.92
CA ILE A 21 -25.79 13.34 -5.31
C ILE A 21 -26.52 12.00 -5.31
N LEU A 22 -27.86 12.08 -5.23
CA LEU A 22 -28.76 11.08 -5.77
C LEU A 22 -28.90 11.42 -7.26
N ILE A 23 -28.38 10.54 -8.11
CA ILE A 23 -28.80 10.48 -9.51
C ILE A 23 -29.44 9.11 -9.64
N ASP A 24 -30.78 9.10 -9.64
CA ASP A 24 -31.55 8.11 -10.39
C ASP A 24 -31.24 8.41 -11.86
N ASP A 25 -30.72 7.42 -12.58
CA ASP A 25 -30.65 7.48 -14.03
C ASP A 25 -31.44 6.29 -14.56
N ASP A 26 -32.54 6.61 -15.23
CA ASP A 26 -33.49 5.69 -15.80
C ASP A 26 -32.82 4.93 -16.96
N GLY A 27 -33.13 3.64 -17.05
CA GLY A 27 -32.48 2.75 -18.00
C GLY A 27 -32.88 3.03 -19.44
N SER A 28 -31.92 3.52 -20.22
CA SER A 28 -31.61 3.07 -21.60
C SER A 28 -30.59 4.04 -22.18
N ASP A 29 -29.34 3.63 -22.37
CA ASP A 29 -28.49 4.08 -23.50
C ASP A 29 -27.13 3.35 -23.53
N GLY A 30 -26.62 3.18 -24.75
CA GLY A 30 -25.58 2.20 -25.12
C GLY A 30 -24.12 2.61 -24.85
N PRO A 31 -23.14 2.02 -25.59
CA PRO A 31 -21.69 2.22 -25.39
C PRO A 31 -21.16 3.66 -25.58
N GLN A 32 -22.03 4.62 -25.89
CA GLN A 32 -21.69 6.03 -26.08
C GLN A 32 -21.51 6.76 -24.73
N ASP A 33 -22.21 6.39 -23.67
CA ASP A 33 -22.11 7.09 -22.37
C ASP A 33 -20.79 6.81 -21.64
N ALA A 34 -20.21 5.62 -21.83
CA ALA A 34 -18.87 5.32 -21.33
C ALA A 34 -17.79 6.20 -21.97
N ARG A 35 -18.03 6.72 -23.19
CA ARG A 35 -17.12 7.65 -23.88
C ARG A 35 -17.30 9.10 -23.40
N VAL A 36 -18.53 9.50 -23.08
CA VAL A 36 -18.85 10.85 -22.57
C VAL A 36 -18.37 11.01 -21.13
N ALA A 37 -18.55 9.99 -20.28
CA ALA A 37 -18.13 10.02 -18.87
C ALA A 37 -16.59 10.16 -18.69
N ALA A 38 -15.79 9.68 -19.65
CA ALA A 38 -14.32 9.74 -19.58
C ALA A 38 -13.71 11.08 -20.01
N ASN A 39 -14.44 11.89 -20.78
CA ASN A 39 -13.99 13.19 -21.29
C ASN A 39 -14.55 14.38 -20.49
N ASP A 40 -15.31 14.11 -19.43
CA ASP A 40 -15.91 15.15 -18.62
C ASP A 40 -14.87 15.77 -17.68
N SER A 41 -14.90 17.10 -17.55
CA SER A 41 -14.03 17.87 -16.65
C SER A 41 -14.14 17.40 -15.18
N THR A 42 -15.29 16.82 -14.83
CA THR A 42 -15.59 16.19 -13.54
C THR A 42 -14.78 14.91 -13.32
N TYR A 43 -14.56 14.11 -14.36
CA TYR A 43 -13.79 12.86 -14.31
C TYR A 43 -12.31 13.16 -14.05
N VAL A 44 -11.73 14.09 -14.82
CA VAL A 44 -10.34 14.52 -14.65
C VAL A 44 -10.12 15.08 -13.24
N ARG A 45 -11.05 15.92 -12.76
CA ARG A 45 -10.98 16.48 -11.40
C ARG A 45 -11.09 15.41 -10.30
N SER A 46 -11.91 14.37 -10.51
CA SER A 46 -12.04 13.26 -9.56
C SER A 46 -10.79 12.38 -9.55
N TYR A 47 -10.19 12.14 -10.72
CA TYR A 47 -8.95 11.39 -10.87
C TYR A 47 -7.78 12.08 -10.18
N SER A 48 -7.58 13.38 -10.43
CA SER A 48 -6.50 14.15 -9.80
C SER A 48 -6.66 14.22 -8.28
N ARG A 49 -7.90 14.33 -7.77
CA ARG A 49 -8.15 14.30 -6.31
C ARG A 49 -7.81 12.95 -5.72
N ALA A 50 -8.24 11.85 -6.34
CA ALA A 50 -7.91 10.51 -5.88
C ALA A 50 -6.39 10.25 -5.92
N LEU A 51 -5.72 10.71 -6.98
CA LEU A 51 -4.26 10.63 -7.10
C LEU A 51 -3.57 11.38 -5.97
N LEU A 52 -3.98 12.62 -5.68
CA LEU A 52 -3.41 13.41 -4.58
C LEU A 52 -3.56 12.71 -3.23
N PHE A 53 -4.74 12.14 -2.95
CA PHE A 53 -4.97 11.38 -1.72
C PHE A 53 -4.08 10.14 -1.66
N ASN A 54 -3.98 9.37 -2.75
CA ASN A 54 -3.10 8.20 -2.79
C ASN A 54 -1.63 8.58 -2.65
N SER A 55 -1.16 9.63 -3.31
CA SER A 55 0.20 10.15 -3.17
C SER A 55 0.49 10.55 -1.73
N ALA A 56 -0.40 11.29 -1.06
CA ALA A 56 -0.24 11.64 0.35
C ALA A 56 -0.21 10.40 1.26
N SER A 57 -1.05 9.41 0.99
CA SER A 57 -1.10 8.14 1.73
C SER A 57 0.17 7.29 1.59
N PHE A 58 0.91 7.40 0.48
CA PHE A 58 2.15 6.65 0.25
C PHE A 58 3.42 7.43 0.61
N ILE A 59 3.45 8.74 0.42
CA ILE A 59 4.60 9.60 0.77
C ILE A 59 4.88 9.57 2.27
N LEU A 60 3.85 9.64 3.12
CA LEU A 60 4.01 9.70 4.57
C LEU A 60 4.71 8.43 5.13
N PRO A 61 4.25 7.20 4.85
CA PRO A 61 4.96 5.99 5.26
C PRO A 61 6.36 5.86 4.65
N ALA A 62 6.54 6.28 3.40
CA ALA A 62 7.80 6.12 2.69
C ALA A 62 8.90 7.02 3.26
N LEU A 63 8.60 8.31 3.48
CA LEU A 63 9.51 9.25 4.15
C LEU A 63 9.92 8.75 5.53
N TYR A 64 8.97 8.21 6.29
CA TYR A 64 9.26 7.68 7.61
C TYR A 64 10.11 6.41 7.55
N SER A 65 9.83 5.48 6.64
CA SER A 65 10.63 4.25 6.48
C SER A 65 12.09 4.59 6.17
N THR A 66 12.33 5.59 5.33
CA THR A 66 13.68 6.11 5.05
C THR A 66 14.31 6.73 6.31
N LEU A 67 13.56 7.53 7.06
CA LEU A 67 14.05 8.18 8.29
C LEU A 67 14.41 7.14 9.37
N SER A 68 13.56 6.13 9.60
CA SER A 68 13.80 5.05 10.58
C SER A 68 15.08 4.26 10.25
N LYS A 69 15.35 3.98 8.97
CA LYS A 69 16.62 3.34 8.57
C LYS A 69 17.85 4.20 8.86
N LEU A 70 17.77 5.52 8.70
CA LEU A 70 18.86 6.44 9.08
C LEU A 70 19.14 6.44 10.58
N TRP A 71 18.10 6.32 11.41
CA TRP A 71 18.27 6.17 12.86
C TRP A 71 18.97 4.86 13.22
N VAL A 72 18.58 3.73 12.61
CA VAL A 72 19.25 2.44 12.84
C VAL A 72 20.72 2.47 12.39
N ALA A 73 21.01 3.09 11.25
CA ALA A 73 22.39 3.25 10.76
C ALA A 73 23.26 4.08 11.73
N ARG A 74 22.67 5.01 12.50
CA ARG A 74 23.37 5.74 13.56
C ARG A 74 23.59 4.92 14.84
N ILE A 75 22.73 3.93 15.11
CA ILE A 75 22.88 3.04 16.28
C ILE A 75 23.96 2.01 16.01
N ASP A 76 23.86 1.29 14.89
CA ASP A 76 24.86 0.32 14.46
C ASP A 76 24.79 0.07 12.95
N ALA A 77 25.81 0.53 12.22
CA ALA A 77 25.92 0.36 10.79
C ALA A 77 26.00 -1.12 10.35
N SER A 78 26.47 -2.02 11.22
CA SER A 78 26.57 -3.46 10.93
C SER A 78 25.22 -4.18 10.98
N LEU A 79 24.22 -3.57 11.62
CA LEU A 79 22.87 -4.14 11.78
C LEU A 79 21.86 -3.59 10.77
N VAL A 80 22.28 -2.73 9.83
CA VAL A 80 21.41 -2.22 8.77
C VAL A 80 20.83 -3.36 7.94
N SER A 81 21.63 -4.36 7.58
CA SER A 81 21.14 -5.54 6.83
C SER A 81 20.14 -6.40 7.64
N THR A 82 20.15 -6.32 8.97
CA THR A 82 19.14 -6.99 9.81
C THR A 82 17.76 -6.39 9.55
N THR A 83 17.68 -5.07 9.36
CA THR A 83 16.41 -4.39 9.09
C THR A 83 15.83 -4.71 7.72
N ASP A 84 16.67 -5.08 6.74
CA ASP A 84 16.17 -5.51 5.42
C ASP A 84 15.43 -6.86 5.50
N THR A 85 15.65 -7.63 6.56
CA THR A 85 14.88 -8.85 6.84
C THR A 85 13.38 -8.57 7.01
N TYR A 86 13.02 -7.40 7.57
CA TYR A 86 11.61 -6.96 7.61
C TYR A 86 11.05 -6.76 6.20
N THR A 87 11.83 -6.18 5.28
CA THR A 87 11.43 -6.04 3.88
C THR A 87 11.19 -7.40 3.24
N TYR A 88 12.05 -8.39 3.49
CA TYR A 88 11.89 -9.73 2.91
C TYR A 88 10.69 -10.49 3.50
N ILE A 89 10.39 -10.32 4.79
CA ILE A 89 9.13 -10.80 5.38
C ILE A 89 7.95 -10.13 4.65
N GLY A 90 8.02 -8.82 4.43
CA GLY A 90 7.04 -8.06 3.68
C GLY A 90 6.78 -8.61 2.28
N VAL A 91 7.82 -9.00 1.54
CA VAL A 91 7.72 -9.59 0.20
C VAL A 91 6.96 -10.93 0.20
N VAL A 92 7.17 -11.78 1.21
CA VAL A 92 6.39 -13.02 1.32
C VAL A 92 4.93 -12.71 1.66
N VAL A 93 4.69 -11.74 2.54
CA VAL A 93 3.34 -11.28 2.91
C VAL A 93 2.63 -10.65 1.71
N GLU A 94 3.38 -10.00 0.80
CA GLU A 94 2.88 -9.42 -0.44
C GLU A 94 2.12 -10.43 -1.31
N ILE A 95 2.58 -11.69 -1.35
CA ILE A 95 1.93 -12.78 -2.09
C ILE A 95 0.46 -12.93 -1.68
N ILE A 96 0.18 -12.89 -0.38
CA ILE A 96 -1.19 -12.99 0.14
C ILE A 96 -1.95 -11.66 -0.04
N ASN A 97 -1.25 -10.53 0.11
CA ASN A 97 -1.81 -9.19 -0.02
C ASN A 97 -2.24 -8.85 -1.45
N GLU A 98 -1.63 -9.46 -2.46
CA GLU A 98 -2.01 -9.28 -3.86
C GLU A 98 -2.98 -10.32 -4.37
N GLY A 99 -3.13 -11.45 -3.67
CA GLY A 99 -4.12 -12.47 -4.00
C GLY A 99 -5.56 -11.98 -3.79
N LEU A 100 -6.11 -12.24 -2.60
CA LEU A 100 -7.52 -11.93 -2.30
C LEU A 100 -7.85 -10.42 -2.33
N PRO A 101 -7.02 -9.48 -1.85
CA PRO A 101 -7.38 -8.07 -1.80
C PRO A 101 -7.49 -7.43 -3.18
N ARG A 102 -6.76 -7.89 -4.20
CA ARG A 102 -6.94 -7.40 -5.58
C ARG A 102 -8.32 -7.76 -6.16
N ALA A 103 -8.95 -8.83 -5.68
CA ALA A 103 -10.34 -9.15 -6.05
C ALA A 103 -11.35 -8.09 -5.57
N ALA A 104 -11.00 -7.27 -4.56
CA ALA A 104 -11.89 -6.24 -4.04
C ALA A 104 -12.32 -5.25 -5.14
N TRP A 105 -11.44 -4.90 -6.07
CA TRP A 105 -11.73 -3.94 -7.14
C TRP A 105 -12.86 -4.39 -8.05
N VAL A 106 -12.90 -5.68 -8.40
CA VAL A 106 -13.88 -6.24 -9.34
C VAL A 106 -15.13 -6.73 -8.62
N ILE A 107 -15.02 -7.23 -7.38
CA ILE A 107 -16.12 -7.85 -6.65
C ILE A 107 -16.81 -6.87 -5.69
N ILE A 108 -16.03 -6.15 -4.87
CA ILE A 108 -16.53 -5.16 -3.92
C ILE A 108 -16.79 -3.82 -4.62
N GLY A 109 -16.01 -3.45 -5.64
CA GLY A 109 -16.19 -2.23 -6.44
C GLY A 109 -17.45 -2.22 -7.31
N ASP A 110 -18.06 -3.37 -7.55
CA ASP A 110 -19.25 -3.56 -8.39
C ASP A 110 -20.52 -3.02 -7.72
N LYS A 111 -20.67 -1.69 -7.73
CA LYS A 111 -21.83 -0.95 -7.20
C LYS A 111 -23.11 -1.21 -8.01
N ALA A 112 -22.97 -1.52 -9.29
CA ALA A 112 -24.10 -1.65 -10.19
C ALA A 112 -24.82 -3.00 -10.03
N SER A 113 -24.08 -4.09 -9.79
CA SER A 113 -24.67 -5.42 -9.68
C SER A 113 -24.89 -5.91 -8.24
N ARG A 114 -24.33 -5.23 -7.23
CA ARG A 114 -24.39 -5.67 -5.82
C ARG A 114 -24.88 -4.57 -4.88
N SER A 115 -25.77 -4.95 -3.97
CA SER A 115 -26.23 -4.06 -2.90
C SER A 115 -25.13 -3.72 -1.89
N LEU A 116 -25.25 -2.58 -1.21
CA LEU A 116 -24.29 -2.15 -0.17
C LEU A 116 -24.11 -3.21 0.93
N ALA A 117 -25.18 -3.87 1.37
CA ALA A 117 -25.11 -4.92 2.39
C ALA A 117 -24.25 -6.13 1.94
N GLN A 118 -24.36 -6.55 0.67
CA GLN A 118 -23.55 -7.62 0.11
C GLN A 118 -22.07 -7.21 -0.02
N ARG A 119 -21.81 -5.98 -0.46
CA ARG A 119 -20.45 -5.42 -0.55
C ARG A 119 -19.78 -5.32 0.83
N LEU A 120 -20.55 -4.95 1.87
CA LEU A 120 -20.08 -4.95 3.26
C LEU A 120 -19.82 -6.38 3.78
N ALA A 121 -20.69 -7.35 3.49
CA ALA A 121 -20.46 -8.75 3.85
C ALA A 121 -19.18 -9.33 3.21
N LEU A 122 -18.93 -8.99 1.93
CA LEU A 122 -17.70 -9.34 1.22
C LEU A 122 -16.47 -8.68 1.87
N THR A 123 -16.59 -7.41 2.28
CA THR A 123 -15.53 -6.68 2.98
C THR A 123 -15.18 -7.32 4.32
N HIS A 124 -16.18 -7.64 5.15
CA HIS A 124 -15.96 -8.34 6.42
C HIS A 124 -15.32 -9.71 6.22
N THR A 125 -15.76 -10.44 5.19
CA THR A 125 -15.18 -11.75 4.84
C THR A 125 -13.71 -11.61 4.44
N LEU A 126 -13.38 -10.64 3.58
CA LEU A 126 -12.00 -10.38 3.15
C LEU A 126 -11.09 -10.04 4.34
N ILE A 127 -11.51 -9.12 5.21
CA ILE A 127 -10.73 -8.70 6.39
C ILE A 127 -10.50 -9.89 7.33
N LEU A 128 -11.54 -10.68 7.61
CA LEU A 128 -11.42 -11.85 8.49
C LEU A 128 -10.49 -12.91 7.92
N THR A 129 -10.61 -13.24 6.63
CA THR A 129 -9.72 -14.21 5.98
C THR A 129 -8.28 -13.70 5.95
N GLN A 130 -8.06 -12.43 5.64
CA GLN A 130 -6.71 -11.83 5.62
C GLN A 130 -6.07 -11.77 7.01
N ALA A 131 -6.86 -11.48 8.05
CA ALA A 131 -6.39 -11.56 9.43
C ALA A 131 -5.95 -12.99 9.80
N ALA A 132 -6.76 -14.00 9.45
CA ALA A 132 -6.42 -15.40 9.70
C ALA A 132 -5.13 -15.83 8.97
N LEU A 133 -5.01 -15.51 7.68
CA LEU A 133 -3.81 -15.82 6.88
C LEU A 133 -2.57 -15.10 7.42
N GLY A 134 -2.68 -13.80 7.76
CA GLY A 134 -1.60 -13.02 8.34
C GLY A 134 -1.15 -13.54 9.71
N PHE A 135 -2.08 -14.02 10.54
CA PHE A 135 -1.76 -14.65 11.81
C PHE A 135 -1.00 -15.98 11.63
N VAL A 136 -1.46 -16.84 10.72
CA VAL A 136 -0.77 -18.08 10.38
C VAL A 136 0.65 -17.80 9.85
N MET A 137 0.81 -16.82 8.96
CA MET A 137 2.14 -16.40 8.50
C MET A 137 3.01 -15.87 9.63
N SER A 138 2.46 -15.08 10.56
CA SER A 138 3.21 -14.56 11.71
C SER A 138 3.80 -15.69 12.56
N ILE A 139 3.01 -16.73 12.83
CA ILE A 139 3.48 -17.93 13.55
C ILE A 139 4.56 -18.65 12.74
N ALA A 140 4.34 -18.83 11.44
CA ALA A 140 5.30 -19.50 10.56
C ALA A 140 6.65 -18.77 10.52
N PHE A 141 6.67 -17.43 10.40
CA PHE A 141 7.90 -16.64 10.45
C PHE A 141 8.58 -16.69 11.80
N ALA A 142 7.83 -16.59 12.91
CA ALA A 142 8.39 -16.66 14.24
C ALA A 142 9.05 -18.03 14.51
N ALA A 143 8.42 -19.12 14.04
CA ALA A 143 8.96 -20.47 14.15
C ALA A 143 10.17 -20.70 13.22
N ALA A 144 10.09 -20.22 11.98
CA ALA A 144 11.14 -20.37 10.96
C ALA A 144 12.25 -19.31 11.04
N ALA A 145 12.24 -18.44 12.04
CA ALA A 145 13.17 -17.32 12.17
C ALA A 145 14.67 -17.71 12.03
N PRO A 146 15.17 -18.83 12.59
CA PRO A 146 16.55 -19.25 12.38
C PRO A 146 16.88 -19.61 10.92
N ALA A 147 15.96 -20.31 10.24
CA ALA A 147 16.13 -20.67 8.83
C ALA A 147 16.05 -19.44 7.93
N PHE A 148 15.16 -18.51 8.26
CA PHE A 148 15.03 -17.23 7.56
C PHE A 148 16.30 -16.38 7.71
N ALA A 149 16.81 -16.22 8.93
CA ALA A 149 18.07 -15.52 9.20
C ALA A 149 19.26 -16.16 8.48
N LYS A 150 19.31 -17.49 8.40
CA LYS A 150 20.38 -18.18 7.68
C LYS A 150 20.43 -17.80 6.20
N SER A 151 19.26 -17.58 5.59
CA SER A 151 19.12 -17.33 4.15
C SER A 151 19.31 -15.86 3.79
N PHE A 152 18.88 -14.95 4.66
CA PHE A 152 18.79 -13.51 4.34
C PHE A 152 19.70 -12.61 5.18
N VAL A 153 20.50 -13.16 6.09
CA VAL A 153 21.38 -12.39 6.97
C VAL A 153 22.82 -12.93 6.93
N PRO A 154 23.84 -12.05 6.80
CA PRO A 154 25.25 -12.42 6.92
C PRO A 154 25.61 -13.02 8.29
N GLY A 155 26.57 -13.97 8.32
CA GLY A 155 26.85 -14.84 9.47
C GLY A 155 27.10 -14.15 10.82
N GLN A 156 27.73 -12.96 10.81
CA GLN A 156 28.20 -12.26 12.01
C GLN A 156 27.07 -11.72 12.91
N ILE A 157 25.87 -11.48 12.37
CA ILE A 157 24.76 -10.79 13.07
C ILE A 157 23.49 -11.67 13.20
N ARG A 158 23.58 -12.96 12.87
CA ARG A 158 22.42 -13.86 12.78
C ARG A 158 21.69 -14.05 14.11
N THR A 159 22.42 -14.13 15.23
CA THR A 159 21.82 -14.36 16.56
C THR A 159 20.88 -13.23 16.97
N VAL A 160 21.31 -11.98 16.82
CA VAL A 160 20.48 -10.79 17.05
C VAL A 160 19.32 -10.72 16.05
N SER A 161 19.57 -11.11 14.80
CA SER A 161 18.57 -11.08 13.73
C SER A 161 17.43 -12.08 13.94
N VAL A 162 17.68 -13.24 14.57
CA VAL A 162 16.60 -14.18 14.91
C VAL A 162 15.58 -13.55 15.86
N SER A 163 16.05 -12.82 16.88
CA SER A 163 15.16 -12.10 17.79
C SER A 163 14.41 -10.98 17.08
N TYR A 164 15.09 -10.25 16.18
CA TYR A 164 14.46 -9.24 15.34
C TYR A 164 13.32 -9.83 14.50
N ILE A 165 13.59 -10.92 13.76
CA ILE A 165 12.62 -11.61 12.91
C ILE A 165 11.41 -12.08 13.73
N ARG A 166 11.63 -12.63 14.93
CA ARG A 166 10.52 -13.09 15.79
C ARG A 166 9.58 -11.96 16.20
N ILE A 167 10.14 -10.78 16.50
CA ILE A 167 9.35 -9.59 16.83
C ILE A 167 8.61 -9.12 15.57
N THR A 168 9.33 -8.91 14.47
CA THR A 168 8.74 -8.39 13.24
C THR A 168 7.83 -9.40 12.52
N ALA A 169 7.88 -10.69 12.86
CA ALA A 169 7.00 -11.70 12.25
C ALA A 169 5.51 -11.32 12.35
N PHE A 170 5.11 -10.73 13.48
CA PHE A 170 3.74 -10.29 13.71
C PHE A 170 3.32 -9.06 12.90
N THR A 171 4.26 -8.42 12.18
CA THR A 171 3.88 -7.40 11.19
C THR A 171 3.17 -8.01 9.98
N ALA A 172 3.29 -9.32 9.76
CA ALA A 172 2.54 -10.02 8.72
C ALA A 172 1.03 -9.89 8.97
N LEU A 173 0.58 -10.08 10.21
CA LEU A 173 -0.83 -9.90 10.59
C LEU A 173 -1.33 -8.48 10.36
N SER A 174 -0.58 -7.48 10.83
CA SER A 174 -1.01 -6.08 10.65
C SER A 174 -0.99 -5.67 9.19
N SER A 175 0.00 -6.12 8.41
CA SER A 175 0.08 -5.86 6.97
C SER A 175 -1.10 -6.44 6.22
N THR A 176 -1.48 -7.69 6.45
CA THR A 176 -2.63 -8.30 5.76
C THR A 176 -3.95 -7.63 6.10
N VAL A 177 -4.16 -7.27 7.37
CA VAL A 177 -5.35 -6.52 7.80
C VAL A 177 -5.35 -5.12 7.17
N GLU A 178 -4.22 -4.42 7.18
CA GLU A 178 -4.10 -3.07 6.62
C GLU A 178 -4.42 -3.06 5.12
N VAL A 179 -3.85 -3.99 4.35
CA VAL A 179 -4.10 -4.10 2.91
C VAL A 179 -5.54 -4.50 2.62
N ALA A 180 -6.11 -5.43 3.40
CA ALA A 180 -7.50 -5.85 3.25
C ALA A 180 -8.47 -4.70 3.48
N VAL A 181 -8.31 -3.97 4.61
CA VAL A 181 -9.13 -2.81 4.95
C VAL A 181 -8.95 -1.72 3.91
N SER A 182 -7.72 -1.39 3.53
CA SER A 182 -7.44 -0.33 2.57
C SER A 182 -8.02 -0.62 1.19
N SER A 183 -7.82 -1.83 0.67
CA SER A 183 -8.32 -2.24 -0.65
C SER A 183 -9.85 -2.29 -0.67
N ALA A 184 -10.46 -2.90 0.34
CA ALA A 184 -11.92 -3.00 0.41
C ALA A 184 -12.60 -1.64 0.59
N THR A 185 -12.04 -0.75 1.42
CA THR A 185 -12.63 0.56 1.67
C THR A 185 -12.46 1.51 0.49
N ARG A 186 -11.34 1.45 -0.24
CA ARG A 186 -11.21 2.14 -1.53
C ARG A 186 -12.22 1.62 -2.54
N ALA A 187 -12.40 0.31 -2.64
CA ALA A 187 -13.45 -0.29 -3.49
C ALA A 187 -14.89 0.04 -3.04
N LEU A 188 -15.08 0.53 -1.81
CA LEU A 188 -16.36 1.04 -1.29
C LEU A 188 -16.51 2.57 -1.45
N ASP A 189 -15.61 3.23 -2.19
CA ASP A 189 -15.57 4.70 -2.34
C ASP A 189 -15.31 5.44 -1.02
N ARG A 190 -14.52 4.84 -0.13
CA ARG A 190 -14.18 5.39 1.20
C ARG A 190 -12.67 5.53 1.40
N PRO A 191 -12.03 6.49 0.71
CA PRO A 191 -10.59 6.73 0.82
C PRO A 191 -10.17 7.35 2.17
N ASP A 192 -11.12 7.74 3.01
CA ASP A 192 -10.88 8.27 4.36
C ASP A 192 -10.29 7.23 5.32
N VAL A 193 -10.66 5.95 5.17
CA VAL A 193 -10.12 4.87 6.03
C VAL A 193 -8.62 4.62 5.78
N PRO A 194 -8.15 4.41 4.53
CA PRO A 194 -6.72 4.32 4.24
C PRO A 194 -5.94 5.56 4.69
N PHE A 195 -6.54 6.75 4.57
CA PHE A 195 -5.89 7.98 5.03
C PHE A 195 -5.66 7.99 6.55
N ILE A 196 -6.66 7.55 7.33
CA ILE A 196 -6.52 7.43 8.80
C ILE A 196 -5.47 6.38 9.17
N ILE A 197 -5.43 5.25 8.46
CA ILE A 197 -4.39 4.23 8.65
C ILE A 197 -3.00 4.86 8.46
N SER A 198 -2.74 5.48 7.31
CA SER A 198 -1.44 6.09 7.02
C SER A 198 -1.08 7.20 8.02
N SER A 199 -2.06 8.03 8.41
CA SER A 199 -1.85 9.13 9.35
C SER A 199 -1.55 8.64 10.76
N ALA A 200 -2.30 7.65 11.26
CA ALA A 200 -2.06 7.03 12.56
C ALA A 200 -0.70 6.33 12.58
N LYS A 201 -0.39 5.59 11.52
CA LYS A 201 0.90 4.93 11.34
C LYS A 201 2.04 5.94 11.42
N PHE A 202 1.96 7.05 10.69
CA PHE A 202 2.98 8.10 10.69
C PHE A 202 3.11 8.79 12.06
N ALA A 203 2.00 9.20 12.67
CA ALA A 203 2.02 9.92 13.94
C ALA A 203 2.58 9.07 15.09
N ILE A 204 2.14 7.80 15.22
CA ILE A 204 2.59 6.91 16.29
C ILE A 204 4.07 6.58 16.12
N ASN A 205 4.49 6.34 14.88
CA ASN A 205 5.88 6.11 14.53
C ASN A 205 6.78 7.26 15.00
N ILE A 206 6.43 8.52 14.70
CA ILE A 206 7.19 9.69 15.17
C ILE A 206 7.22 9.76 16.70
N VAL A 207 6.08 9.58 17.36
CA VAL A 207 6.00 9.67 18.82
C VAL A 207 6.87 8.60 19.48
N LEU A 208 6.79 7.35 19.03
CA LEU A 208 7.54 6.25 19.60
C LEU A 208 9.04 6.35 19.31
N ASP A 209 9.44 6.76 18.10
CA ASP A 209 10.85 7.00 17.77
C ASP A 209 11.43 8.13 18.63
N LEU A 210 10.69 9.22 18.84
CA LEU A 210 11.11 10.32 19.71
C LEU A 210 11.23 9.90 21.18
N LEU A 211 10.36 9.02 21.67
CA LEU A 211 10.35 8.59 23.07
C LEU A 211 11.40 7.54 23.40
N ILE A 212 11.72 6.63 22.47
CA ILE A 212 12.47 5.40 22.75
C ILE A 212 13.85 5.38 22.05
N VAL A 213 13.96 5.95 20.84
CA VAL A 213 15.16 5.79 19.99
C VAL A 213 15.97 7.08 19.85
N SER A 214 15.30 8.24 19.88
CA SER A 214 15.92 9.56 19.75
C SER A 214 17.02 9.79 20.80
N PRO A 215 18.06 10.58 20.50
CA PRO A 215 19.07 10.99 21.48
C PRO A 215 18.50 11.74 22.70
N PHE A 216 17.24 12.20 22.62
CA PHE A 216 16.49 12.84 23.71
C PHE A 216 15.43 11.91 24.33
N HIS A 217 15.59 10.59 24.22
CA HIS A 217 14.62 9.60 24.70
C HIS A 217 14.39 9.71 26.22
N VAL A 218 13.20 9.28 26.65
CA VAL A 218 12.81 9.30 28.06
C VAL A 218 13.26 7.99 28.72
N GLY A 219 14.27 8.04 29.58
CA GLY A 219 14.75 6.90 30.37
C GLY A 219 16.25 6.60 30.19
N ASN A 220 16.82 5.75 31.06
CA ASN A 220 18.25 5.37 31.07
C ASN A 220 18.55 4.10 30.24
N HIS A 221 17.76 3.79 29.22
CA HIS A 221 17.98 2.59 28.39
C HIS A 221 18.84 2.90 27.17
N THR A 222 19.69 1.96 26.77
CA THR A 222 20.48 2.09 25.53
C THR A 222 19.62 1.66 24.33
N PRO A 223 19.41 2.55 23.33
CA PRO A 223 18.64 2.20 22.13
C PRO A 223 19.26 1.00 21.41
N SER A 224 18.42 0.07 20.96
CA SER A 224 18.86 -1.12 20.24
C SER A 224 17.93 -1.43 19.07
N VAL A 225 18.41 -2.26 18.14
CA VAL A 225 17.66 -2.67 16.95
C VAL A 225 16.37 -3.44 17.31
N LEU A 226 16.31 -4.06 18.49
CA LEU A 226 15.10 -4.72 18.97
C LEU A 226 14.03 -3.72 19.43
N HIS A 227 14.43 -2.56 19.96
CA HIS A 227 13.48 -1.48 20.25
C HIS A 227 12.87 -0.93 18.95
N GLN A 228 13.67 -0.78 17.90
CA GLN A 228 13.15 -0.39 16.58
C GLN A 228 12.17 -1.43 16.01
N ALA A 229 12.47 -2.73 16.15
CA ALA A 229 11.55 -3.80 15.75
C ALA A 229 10.21 -3.72 16.49
N ALA A 230 10.24 -3.43 17.79
CA ALA A 230 9.05 -3.29 18.62
C ALA A 230 8.22 -2.08 18.21
N ILE A 231 8.85 -0.92 17.99
CA ILE A 231 8.17 0.29 17.51
C ILE A 231 7.49 0.03 16.17
N LEU A 232 8.22 -0.58 15.23
CA LEU A 232 7.68 -0.96 13.93
C LEU A 232 6.46 -1.86 14.06
N LEU A 233 6.54 -2.90 14.89
CA LEU A 233 5.41 -3.80 15.15
C LEU A 233 4.20 -3.05 15.74
N SER A 234 4.44 -2.27 16.80
CA SER A 234 3.40 -1.49 17.48
C SER A 234 2.71 -0.53 16.52
N CYS A 235 3.46 0.21 15.71
CA CYS A 235 2.89 1.16 14.76
C CYS A 235 2.02 0.47 13.71
N ASN A 236 2.50 -0.64 13.14
CA ASN A 236 1.73 -1.40 12.15
C ASN A 236 0.44 -1.99 12.76
N LEU A 237 0.52 -2.54 13.98
CA LEU A 237 -0.67 -3.09 14.66
C LEU A 237 -1.69 -2.02 15.01
N VAL A 238 -1.24 -0.89 15.56
CA VAL A 238 -2.16 0.19 15.95
C VAL A 238 -2.76 0.86 14.71
N SER A 239 -2.01 1.06 13.62
CA SER A 239 -2.57 1.61 12.37
C SER A 239 -3.64 0.69 11.77
N ALA A 240 -3.36 -0.61 11.68
CA ALA A 240 -4.31 -1.60 11.18
C ALA A 240 -5.57 -1.67 12.06
N LEU A 241 -5.41 -1.64 13.38
CA LEU A 241 -6.52 -1.66 14.33
C LEU A 241 -7.35 -0.36 14.23
N ALA A 242 -6.71 0.80 14.22
CA ALA A 242 -7.38 2.09 14.11
C ALA A 242 -8.22 2.18 12.82
N GLY A 243 -7.68 1.76 11.68
CA GLY A 243 -8.40 1.69 10.41
C GLY A 243 -9.61 0.74 10.47
N THR A 244 -9.42 -0.44 11.05
CA THR A 244 -10.49 -1.44 11.19
C THR A 244 -11.61 -0.93 12.11
N VAL A 245 -11.26 -0.38 13.28
CA VAL A 245 -12.23 0.16 14.25
C VAL A 245 -12.98 1.33 13.64
N TYR A 246 -12.28 2.26 12.99
CA TYR A 246 -12.91 3.41 12.33
C TYR A 246 -13.90 2.95 11.24
N PHE A 247 -13.51 1.98 10.41
CA PHE A 247 -14.39 1.38 9.41
C PHE A 247 -15.63 0.74 10.02
N LEU A 248 -15.47 -0.08 11.05
CA LEU A 248 -16.57 -0.77 11.73
C LEU A 248 -17.51 0.23 12.42
N TRP A 249 -16.97 1.22 13.12
CA TRP A 249 -17.74 2.27 13.78
C TRP A 249 -18.55 3.11 12.79
N ARG A 250 -17.93 3.52 11.67
CA ARG A 250 -18.64 4.27 10.62
C ARG A 250 -19.78 3.45 10.01
N ASN A 251 -19.56 2.15 9.82
CA ASN A 251 -20.59 1.26 9.28
C ASN A 251 -21.67 0.91 10.28
N SER A 252 -21.37 0.75 11.57
CA SER A 252 -22.40 0.51 12.58
C SER A 252 -23.32 1.73 12.71
N LEU A 253 -22.77 2.95 12.66
CA LEU A 253 -23.56 4.18 12.64
C LEU A 253 -24.47 4.30 11.40
N VAL A 254 -23.98 3.90 10.23
CA VAL A 254 -24.77 3.88 8.98
C VAL A 254 -25.81 2.76 8.99
N ALA A 255 -25.45 1.58 9.49
CA ALA A 255 -26.37 0.44 9.64
C ALA A 255 -27.51 0.76 10.60
N SER A 256 -27.25 1.48 11.70
CA SER A 256 -28.29 1.96 12.62
C SER A 256 -29.26 2.95 11.95
N ARG A 257 -28.84 3.69 10.91
CA ARG A 257 -29.73 4.57 10.12
C ARG A 257 -30.50 3.81 9.03
N ILE A 258 -29.93 2.73 8.48
CA ILE A 258 -30.52 1.91 7.42
C ILE A 258 -31.45 0.82 7.97
N HIS A 259 -31.41 0.54 9.27
CA HIS A 259 -32.28 -0.46 9.94
C HIS A 259 -33.79 -0.19 9.79
N ASN A 260 -34.18 0.93 9.17
CA ASN A 260 -35.56 1.24 8.77
C ASN A 260 -35.98 0.66 7.39
N PHE A 261 -35.09 0.07 6.58
CA PHE A 261 -35.39 -0.29 5.17
C PHE A 261 -35.15 -1.77 4.77
N GLY A 262 -35.09 -2.70 5.73
CA GLY A 262 -35.23 -4.13 5.44
C GLY A 262 -33.98 -5.00 5.65
N HIS A 263 -34.23 -6.24 6.06
CA HIS A 263 -33.23 -7.22 6.49
C HIS A 263 -32.38 -7.75 5.32
N LYS A 264 -31.16 -7.23 5.16
CA LYS A 264 -30.08 -7.94 4.46
C LYS A 264 -28.87 -8.08 5.36
N SER A 265 -28.55 -9.32 5.74
CA SER A 265 -27.45 -9.68 6.64
C SER A 265 -26.10 -9.29 6.03
N SER A 266 -25.30 -8.52 6.78
CA SER A 266 -23.92 -8.15 6.41
C SER A 266 -22.86 -9.09 7.01
N ARG A 267 -23.28 -10.31 7.41
CA ARG A 267 -22.42 -11.28 8.11
C ARG A 267 -21.41 -11.95 7.15
N PRO A 268 -20.18 -12.22 7.61
CA PRO A 268 -19.20 -12.95 6.82
C PRO A 268 -19.69 -14.38 6.55
N THR A 269 -19.41 -14.92 5.36
CA THR A 269 -19.86 -16.26 4.96
C THR A 269 -18.78 -16.93 4.10
N PRO A 270 -18.47 -18.22 4.29
CA PRO A 270 -17.45 -18.93 3.50
C PRO A 270 -17.76 -18.98 1.99
N ARG A 271 -19.04 -18.91 1.60
CA ARG A 271 -19.43 -18.78 0.18
C ARG A 271 -18.92 -17.48 -0.45
N LEU A 272 -18.90 -16.38 0.30
CA LEU A 272 -18.38 -15.09 -0.17
C LEU A 272 -16.85 -15.13 -0.35
N LEU A 273 -16.16 -15.95 0.44
CA LEU A 273 -14.73 -16.20 0.23
C LEU A 273 -14.47 -16.86 -1.11
N LEU A 274 -15.28 -17.85 -1.52
CA LEU A 274 -15.12 -18.50 -2.83
C LEU A 274 -15.31 -17.53 -4.00
N VAL A 275 -16.22 -16.54 -3.84
CA VAL A 275 -16.43 -15.48 -4.84
C VAL A 275 -15.19 -14.59 -4.97
N LEU A 276 -14.50 -14.29 -3.86
CA LEU A 276 -13.25 -13.52 -3.86
C LEU A 276 -12.05 -14.35 -4.34
N ALA A 277 -12.01 -15.64 -4.01
CA ALA A 277 -10.89 -16.52 -4.30
C ALA A 277 -10.71 -16.80 -5.79
N ARG A 278 -11.80 -16.91 -6.56
CA ARG A 278 -11.73 -17.18 -8.01
C ARG A 278 -10.89 -16.14 -8.78
N PRO A 279 -11.17 -14.83 -8.70
CA PRO A 279 -10.32 -13.82 -9.33
C PRO A 279 -8.98 -13.65 -8.61
N GLY A 280 -8.94 -13.80 -7.27
CA GLY A 280 -7.72 -13.62 -6.49
C GLY A 280 -6.67 -14.72 -6.66
N LEU A 281 -7.03 -15.90 -7.19
CA LEU A 281 -6.08 -17.00 -7.39
C LEU A 281 -5.07 -16.69 -8.49
N PHE A 282 -5.49 -16.03 -9.56
CA PHE A 282 -4.60 -15.67 -10.67
C PHE A 282 -3.55 -14.64 -10.22
N THR A 283 -3.97 -13.59 -9.51
CA THR A 283 -3.07 -12.57 -8.96
C THR A 283 -2.18 -13.14 -7.86
N PHE A 284 -2.68 -14.10 -7.07
CA PHE A 284 -1.87 -14.81 -6.09
C PHE A 284 -0.74 -15.61 -6.75
N ILE A 285 -1.03 -16.37 -7.81
CA ILE A 285 -0.01 -17.16 -8.53
C ILE A 285 1.01 -16.25 -9.19
N GLU A 286 0.56 -15.19 -9.86
CA GLU A 286 1.44 -14.18 -10.46
C GLU A 286 2.38 -13.56 -9.41
N SER A 287 1.81 -13.10 -8.28
CA SER A 287 2.56 -12.54 -7.17
C SER A 287 3.54 -13.54 -6.56
N ALA A 288 3.13 -14.79 -6.39
CA ALA A 288 3.97 -15.85 -5.86
C ALA A 288 5.19 -16.09 -6.75
N ILE A 289 5.01 -16.19 -8.07
CA ILE A 289 6.12 -16.36 -9.01
C ILE A 289 7.08 -15.17 -8.91
N ARG A 290 6.55 -13.94 -8.99
CA ARG A 290 7.38 -12.72 -8.94
C ARG A 290 8.17 -12.61 -7.63
N ASN A 291 7.52 -12.82 -6.49
CA ASN A 291 8.12 -12.67 -5.18
C ASN A 291 9.07 -13.82 -4.82
N VAL A 292 8.81 -15.05 -5.27
CA VAL A 292 9.76 -16.17 -5.11
C VAL A 292 11.03 -15.92 -5.92
N LEU A 293 10.91 -15.50 -7.17
CA LEU A 293 12.06 -15.15 -8.01
C LEU A 293 12.87 -13.98 -7.41
N TYR A 294 12.18 -12.98 -6.88
CA TYR A 294 12.82 -11.87 -6.17
C TYR A 294 13.59 -12.35 -4.94
N LEU A 295 12.97 -13.14 -4.06
CA LEU A 295 13.64 -13.64 -2.85
C LEU A 295 14.81 -14.56 -3.18
N TRP A 296 14.71 -15.34 -4.26
CA TRP A 296 15.84 -16.12 -4.77
C TRP A 296 17.00 -15.22 -5.21
N LEU A 297 16.74 -14.15 -5.96
CA LEU A 297 17.76 -13.16 -6.32
C LEU A 297 18.41 -12.55 -5.07
N VAL A 298 17.61 -12.10 -4.11
CA VAL A 298 18.10 -11.50 -2.86
C VAL A 298 18.98 -12.48 -2.08
N ALA A 299 18.57 -13.73 -1.94
CA ALA A 299 19.35 -14.73 -1.21
C ALA A 299 20.74 -14.94 -1.84
N ASN A 300 20.84 -14.90 -3.18
CA ASN A 300 22.11 -14.95 -3.87
C ASN A 300 22.94 -13.67 -3.68
N ILE A 301 22.32 -12.50 -3.58
CA ILE A 301 23.04 -11.25 -3.30
C ILE A 301 23.62 -11.25 -1.88
N VAL A 302 22.83 -11.69 -0.90
CA VAL A 302 23.28 -11.78 0.49
C VAL A 302 24.39 -12.82 0.66
N SER A 303 24.36 -13.92 -0.11
CA SER A 303 25.40 -14.94 -0.05
C SER A 303 26.77 -14.45 -0.54
N MET A 304 26.82 -13.38 -1.35
CA MET A 304 28.07 -12.75 -1.80
C MET A 304 28.79 -11.93 -0.69
N GLY A 305 28.15 -11.69 0.45
CA GLY A 305 28.79 -11.09 1.63
C GLY A 305 28.11 -9.80 2.12
N SER A 306 28.63 -9.26 3.23
CA SER A 306 28.03 -8.10 3.92
C SER A 306 27.99 -6.86 3.05
N THR A 307 29.03 -6.58 2.27
CA THR A 307 29.09 -5.40 1.43
C THR A 307 28.03 -5.37 0.34
N TYR A 308 27.80 -6.50 -0.34
CA TYR A 308 26.73 -6.62 -1.34
C TYR A 308 25.35 -6.56 -0.70
N ALA A 309 25.16 -7.18 0.47
CA ALA A 309 23.91 -7.09 1.22
C ALA A 309 23.58 -5.64 1.63
N THR A 310 24.55 -4.88 2.13
CA THR A 310 24.36 -3.47 2.48
C THR A 310 24.08 -2.61 1.26
N ALA A 311 24.83 -2.79 0.16
CA ALA A 311 24.57 -2.06 -1.08
C ALA A 311 23.17 -2.32 -1.64
N TRP A 312 22.72 -3.57 -1.59
CA TRP A 312 21.36 -3.97 -1.95
C TRP A 312 20.28 -3.37 -1.04
N GLY A 313 20.53 -3.29 0.27
CA GLY A 313 19.65 -2.63 1.23
C GLY A 313 19.49 -1.13 0.93
N VAL A 314 20.59 -0.44 0.64
CA VAL A 314 20.59 0.98 0.24
C VAL A 314 19.82 1.16 -1.08
N PHE A 315 20.14 0.34 -2.09
CA PHE A 315 19.45 0.32 -3.38
C PHE A 315 17.93 0.23 -3.21
N ASN A 316 17.45 -0.77 -2.46
CA ASN A 316 16.02 -0.98 -2.29
C ASN A 316 15.34 0.13 -1.49
N THR A 317 16.03 0.71 -0.51
CA THR A 317 15.48 1.80 0.29
C THR A 317 15.20 3.02 -0.57
N ILE A 318 16.10 3.35 -1.50
CA ILE A 318 15.91 4.48 -2.42
C ILE A 318 14.81 4.15 -3.43
N ARG A 319 14.86 2.96 -4.04
CA ARG A 319 13.85 2.52 -5.02
C ARG A 319 12.45 2.61 -4.45
N TRP A 320 12.20 1.90 -3.37
CA TRP A 320 10.86 1.73 -2.83
C TRP A 320 10.41 2.91 -1.99
N GLY A 321 11.35 3.58 -1.30
CA GLY A 321 11.04 4.70 -0.40
C GLY A 321 10.88 6.05 -1.10
N LEU A 322 11.45 6.24 -2.29
CA LEU A 322 11.39 7.53 -2.99
C LEU A 322 10.84 7.40 -4.41
N ILE A 323 11.37 6.47 -5.20
CA ILE A 323 11.10 6.41 -6.66
C ILE A 323 9.77 5.70 -6.97
N MET A 324 9.48 4.59 -6.30
CA MET A 324 8.26 3.81 -6.57
C MET A 324 6.99 4.45 -5.98
N VAL A 325 7.10 5.42 -5.08
CA VAL A 325 5.96 6.02 -4.38
C VAL A 325 4.95 6.67 -5.35
N PRO A 326 5.37 7.52 -6.31
CA PRO A 326 4.46 8.05 -7.33
C PRO A 326 3.87 6.95 -8.23
N VAL A 327 4.65 5.94 -8.59
CA VAL A 327 4.21 4.82 -9.43
C VAL A 327 3.10 4.02 -8.73
N GLN A 328 3.27 3.71 -7.45
CA GLN A 328 2.26 3.04 -6.63
C GLN A 328 0.98 3.88 -6.49
N ALA A 329 1.10 5.20 -6.32
CA ALA A 329 -0.06 6.08 -6.28
C ALA A 329 -0.83 6.08 -7.60
N LEU A 330 -0.12 6.09 -8.74
CA LEU A 330 -0.71 5.98 -10.08
C LEU A 330 -1.39 4.63 -10.32
N GLU A 331 -0.80 3.52 -9.84
CA GLU A 331 -1.37 2.17 -9.92
C GLU A 331 -2.68 2.07 -9.12
N GLN A 332 -2.68 2.47 -7.85
CA GLN A 332 -3.89 2.37 -7.02
C GLN A 332 -5.03 3.25 -7.55
N THR A 333 -4.68 4.43 -8.05
CA THR A 333 -5.66 5.33 -8.67
C THR A 333 -6.22 4.70 -9.94
N SER A 334 -5.37 4.22 -10.85
CA SER A 334 -5.84 3.63 -12.10
C SER A 334 -6.67 2.35 -11.90
N LEU A 335 -6.32 1.50 -10.93
CA LEU A 335 -7.10 0.31 -10.56
C LEU A 335 -8.52 0.66 -10.11
N THR A 336 -8.66 1.72 -9.31
CA THR A 336 -9.97 2.18 -8.83
C THR A 336 -10.86 2.60 -10.00
N PHE A 337 -10.36 3.50 -10.86
CA PHE A 337 -11.12 4.01 -12.00
C PHE A 337 -11.40 2.94 -13.06
N THR A 338 -10.42 2.08 -13.36
CA THR A 338 -10.62 0.94 -14.28
C THR A 338 -11.68 -0.02 -13.75
N GLY A 339 -11.68 -0.30 -12.44
CA GLY A 339 -12.68 -1.13 -11.78
C GLY A 339 -14.10 -0.57 -11.89
N HIS A 340 -14.28 0.74 -11.70
CA HIS A 340 -15.59 1.39 -11.87
C HIS A 340 -16.08 1.35 -13.31
N MET A 341 -15.21 1.65 -14.28
CA MET A 341 -15.55 1.59 -15.71
C MET A 341 -15.93 0.17 -16.14
N TRP A 342 -15.21 -0.83 -15.64
CA TRP A 342 -15.54 -2.24 -15.85
C TRP A 342 -16.90 -2.61 -15.23
N GLY A 343 -17.18 -2.14 -14.01
CA GLY A 343 -18.47 -2.34 -13.35
C GLY A 343 -19.66 -1.74 -14.11
N ALA A 344 -19.51 -0.50 -14.59
CA ALA A 344 -20.53 0.18 -15.40
C ALA A 344 -20.79 -0.58 -16.71
N PHE A 345 -19.73 -1.02 -17.39
CA PHE A 345 -19.83 -1.85 -18.58
C PHE A 345 -20.54 -3.19 -18.31
N ARG A 346 -20.20 -3.87 -17.20
CA ARG A 346 -20.87 -5.12 -16.82
C ARG A 346 -22.37 -4.95 -16.55
N ASN A 347 -22.76 -3.81 -15.98
CA ASN A 347 -24.18 -3.49 -15.78
C ASN A 347 -24.91 -3.36 -17.11
N SER A 348 -24.32 -2.69 -18.10
CA SER A 348 -24.94 -2.46 -19.41
C SER A 348 -25.22 -3.74 -20.20
N ILE A 349 -24.45 -4.82 -19.98
CA ILE A 349 -24.63 -6.12 -20.65
C ILE A 349 -25.58 -7.04 -19.87
N GLY A 350 -25.89 -6.71 -18.61
CA GLY A 350 -26.68 -7.55 -17.71
C GLY A 350 -25.85 -8.64 -17.02
N THR A 351 -26.34 -9.09 -15.86
CA THR A 351 -25.64 -10.06 -14.98
C THR A 351 -25.76 -11.51 -15.44
N SER A 352 -26.61 -11.79 -16.44
CA SER A 352 -26.87 -13.13 -16.99
C SER A 352 -25.75 -13.64 -17.91
N THR A 353 -25.02 -12.75 -18.57
CA THR A 353 -23.91 -13.14 -19.47
C THR A 353 -22.63 -13.34 -18.65
N LEU A 354 -22.24 -14.61 -18.44
CA LEU A 354 -21.06 -14.99 -17.66
C LEU A 354 -19.73 -14.72 -18.38
N GLN A 355 -19.72 -14.71 -19.71
CA GLN A 355 -18.55 -14.42 -20.55
C GLN A 355 -18.91 -13.33 -21.57
N PRO A 356 -18.79 -12.04 -21.21
CA PRO A 356 -19.03 -10.96 -22.15
C PRO A 356 -17.92 -10.94 -23.21
N VAL A 357 -18.28 -11.05 -24.49
CA VAL A 357 -17.35 -10.79 -25.60
C VAL A 357 -17.21 -9.28 -25.72
N VAL A 358 -16.00 -8.77 -25.50
CA VAL A 358 -15.72 -7.32 -25.48
C VAL A 358 -15.01 -6.95 -26.78
N ASP A 359 -15.56 -5.98 -27.51
CA ASP A 359 -14.87 -5.38 -28.65
C ASP A 359 -13.60 -4.64 -28.18
N ILE A 360 -12.55 -4.68 -28.99
CA ILE A 360 -11.24 -4.11 -28.65
C ILE A 360 -11.33 -2.60 -28.35
N ARG A 361 -12.23 -1.89 -29.03
CA ARG A 361 -12.44 -0.45 -28.79
C ARG A 361 -13.05 -0.17 -27.42
N THR A 362 -13.96 -1.04 -26.97
CA THR A 362 -14.57 -0.94 -25.64
C THR A 362 -13.57 -1.32 -24.56
N ALA A 363 -12.78 -2.38 -24.78
CA ALA A 363 -11.68 -2.76 -23.89
C ALA A 363 -10.67 -1.61 -23.74
N LEU A 364 -10.24 -0.99 -24.84
CA LEU A 364 -9.34 0.16 -24.82
C LEU A 364 -9.94 1.35 -24.06
N SER A 365 -11.24 1.61 -24.20
CA SER A 365 -11.91 2.69 -23.45
C SER A 365 -11.89 2.46 -21.94
N ILE A 366 -12.07 1.20 -21.50
CA ILE A 366 -12.01 0.82 -20.08
C ILE A 366 -10.58 0.94 -19.55
N MET A 367 -9.57 0.59 -20.36
CA MET A 367 -8.14 0.63 -19.98
C MET A 367 -7.49 2.01 -20.06
N ARG A 368 -8.17 3.04 -20.60
CA ARG A 368 -7.63 4.42 -20.71
C ARG A 368 -6.96 4.96 -19.44
N PRO A 369 -7.57 4.92 -18.23
CA PRO A 369 -6.93 5.42 -17.01
C PRO A 369 -5.65 4.64 -16.67
N ALA A 370 -5.63 3.32 -16.89
CA ALA A 370 -4.42 2.51 -16.70
C ALA A 370 -3.33 2.87 -17.70
N GLY A 371 -3.68 3.07 -18.98
CA GLY A 371 -2.74 3.51 -20.01
C GLY A 371 -2.15 4.90 -19.73
N ALA A 372 -2.97 5.86 -19.28
CA ALA A 372 -2.50 7.19 -18.90
C ALA A 372 -1.55 7.14 -17.70
N SER A 373 -1.90 6.38 -16.65
CA SER A 373 -1.00 6.16 -15.51
C SER A 373 0.31 5.50 -15.91
N LEU A 374 0.27 4.51 -16.80
CA LEU A 374 1.46 3.81 -17.28
C LEU A 374 2.41 4.75 -18.01
N VAL A 375 1.89 5.59 -18.91
CA VAL A 375 2.71 6.57 -19.63
C VAL A 375 3.34 7.57 -18.65
N ILE A 376 2.58 8.09 -17.69
CA ILE A 376 3.11 9.02 -16.68
C ILE A 376 4.18 8.33 -15.83
N ALA A 377 3.93 7.08 -15.42
CA ALA A 377 4.89 6.29 -14.64
C ALA A 377 6.19 6.08 -15.42
N LEU A 378 6.12 5.67 -16.70
CA LEU A 378 7.30 5.47 -17.54
C LEU A 378 8.10 6.75 -17.75
N VAL A 379 7.42 7.89 -17.98
CA VAL A 379 8.09 9.19 -18.13
C VAL A 379 8.79 9.62 -16.84
N PHE A 380 8.29 9.23 -15.69
CA PHE A 380 8.92 9.52 -14.40
C PHE A 380 10.04 8.53 -14.05
N GLU A 381 9.78 7.23 -14.21
CA GLU A 381 10.66 6.14 -13.78
C GLU A 381 11.90 6.03 -14.66
N VAL A 382 11.74 6.02 -16.00
CA VAL A 382 12.85 5.79 -16.93
C VAL A 382 13.98 6.81 -16.78
N PRO A 383 13.73 8.14 -16.73
CA PRO A 383 14.82 9.11 -16.59
C PRO A 383 15.51 9.05 -15.22
N VAL A 384 14.75 8.72 -14.17
CA VAL A 384 15.27 8.65 -12.80
C VAL A 384 16.11 7.37 -12.61
N ASP A 385 15.67 6.27 -13.19
CA ASP A 385 16.37 4.98 -13.17
C ASP A 385 17.61 4.94 -14.08
N ASP A 386 17.64 5.67 -15.18
CA ASP A 386 18.85 5.73 -16.01
C ASP A 386 19.92 6.68 -15.43
N VAL A 387 19.55 7.89 -15.00
CA VAL A 387 20.55 8.94 -14.69
C VAL A 387 21.02 8.90 -13.24
N ALA A 388 20.11 8.78 -12.28
CA ALA A 388 20.47 8.80 -10.86
C ALA A 388 21.01 7.44 -10.40
N TYR A 389 20.49 6.36 -11.00
CA TYR A 389 20.71 5.01 -10.53
C TYR A 389 22.03 4.42 -11.01
N TYR A 390 22.38 4.56 -12.29
CA TYR A 390 23.69 4.14 -12.78
C TYR A 390 24.82 4.90 -12.11
N ARG A 391 24.68 6.23 -11.94
CA ARG A 391 25.69 7.06 -11.27
C ARG A 391 25.87 6.68 -9.80
N LEU A 392 24.79 6.45 -9.06
CA LEU A 392 24.87 6.07 -7.65
C LEU A 392 25.43 4.65 -7.46
N VAL A 393 25.02 3.70 -8.30
CA VAL A 393 25.52 2.31 -8.25
C VAL A 393 26.99 2.24 -8.65
N LEU A 394 27.41 2.94 -9.71
CA LEU A 394 28.84 3.06 -10.06
C LEU A 394 29.63 3.68 -8.91
N TYR A 395 29.11 4.74 -8.29
CA TYR A 395 29.79 5.46 -7.21
C TYR A 395 29.94 4.61 -5.95
N LEU A 396 28.90 3.84 -5.59
CA LEU A 396 28.95 2.91 -4.46
C LEU A 396 29.90 1.72 -4.74
N LEU A 397 29.85 1.14 -5.94
CA LEU A 397 30.75 0.06 -6.34
C LEU A 397 32.22 0.52 -6.40
N CYS A 398 32.49 1.72 -6.93
CA CYS A 398 33.83 2.29 -6.98
C CYS A 398 34.39 2.60 -5.59
N ASN A 399 33.59 3.18 -4.68
CA ASN A 399 34.03 3.46 -3.32
C ASN A 399 34.24 2.19 -2.46
N VAL A 400 33.41 1.18 -2.68
CA VAL A 400 33.57 -0.14 -2.04
C VAL A 400 34.87 -0.81 -2.50
N HIS A 401 35.18 -0.77 -3.79
CA HIS A 401 36.41 -1.35 -4.33
C HIS A 401 37.67 -0.57 -3.89
N ALA A 402 37.57 0.77 -3.79
CA ALA A 402 38.66 1.64 -3.35
C ALA A 402 39.00 1.52 -1.85
N ASN A 403 38.05 1.12 -1.01
CA ASN A 403 38.29 0.90 0.43
C ASN A 403 38.76 -0.53 0.77
N GLY A 404 38.65 -1.48 -0.15
CA GLY A 404 39.17 -2.85 0.00
C GLY A 404 40.68 -2.99 -0.29
N TYR A 405 41.27 -2.04 -1.02
CA TYR A 405 42.71 -2.00 -1.32
C TYR A 405 43.35 -0.78 -0.67
N GLY A 406 44.13 -0.98 0.40
CA GLY A 406 44.83 0.06 1.15
C GLY A 406 45.99 0.76 0.41
N SER A 407 45.85 1.09 -0.88
CA SER A 407 46.87 1.78 -1.67
C SER A 407 46.36 3.13 -2.20
N PRO A 408 47.02 4.26 -1.87
CA PRO A 408 46.60 5.60 -2.31
C PRO A 408 46.60 5.81 -3.83
N ARG A 409 47.28 4.97 -4.61
CA ARG A 409 47.42 5.15 -6.08
C ARG A 409 46.18 4.73 -6.89
N ASN A 410 45.29 3.89 -6.34
CA ASN A 410 44.08 3.46 -7.04
C ASN A 410 42.89 4.41 -6.85
N LYS A 411 42.95 5.34 -5.88
CA LYS A 411 41.88 6.33 -5.66
C LYS A 411 41.81 7.35 -6.80
N THR A 412 42.95 7.73 -7.37
CA THR A 412 43.02 8.76 -8.42
C THR A 412 42.58 8.24 -9.79
N ALA A 413 42.80 6.96 -10.09
CA ALA A 413 42.39 6.36 -11.37
C ALA A 413 40.87 6.13 -11.47
N LEU A 414 40.21 5.80 -10.35
CA LEU A 414 38.76 5.55 -10.31
C LEU A 414 37.93 6.83 -10.28
N VAL A 415 38.42 7.91 -9.67
CA VAL A 415 37.78 9.23 -9.75
C VAL A 415 37.82 9.78 -11.18
N SER A 416 38.90 9.54 -11.92
CA SER A 416 39.04 9.97 -13.32
C SER A 416 38.07 9.25 -14.27
N MET A 417 37.66 8.00 -14.00
CA MET A 417 36.62 7.32 -14.79
C MET A 417 35.20 7.87 -14.54
N ALA A 418 34.93 8.42 -13.36
CA ALA A 418 33.66 9.09 -13.08
C ALA A 418 33.57 10.49 -13.74
N GLU A 419 34.71 11.18 -13.91
CA GLU A 419 34.81 12.44 -14.64
C GLU A 419 34.79 12.25 -16.17
N PHE A 420 35.14 11.07 -16.69
CA PHE A 420 35.06 10.78 -18.13
C PHE A 420 33.63 10.53 -18.67
N SER A 421 32.61 10.69 -17.82
CA SER A 421 31.18 10.57 -18.14
C SER A 421 30.42 11.89 -17.88
N GLU A 422 31.10 13.03 -17.98
CA GLU A 422 30.47 14.36 -18.13
C GLU A 422 29.83 14.56 -19.51
#